data_AF-A0A536SCN9-F1
#
_entry.id   AF-A0A536SCN9-F1
#
_cell.length_a   1.000
_cell.length_b   1.000
_cell.length_c   1.000
_cell.angle_alpha   90.00
_cell.angle_beta   90.00
_cell.angle_gamma   90.00
#
_symmetry.space_group_name_H-M   'P 1'
#
loop_
_entity.id
_entity.type
_entity.pdbx_description
1 polymer ?
#
loop_
_entity_poly.entity_id
_entity_poly.type
_entity_poly.pdbx_seq_one_letter_code
_entity_poly.pdbx_strand_id
1 'polypeptide(L)' 'FIRFAGREAQVRLRHPVNGRRNFVGVLRGVSGERVELDFDGGRLAFELADLDRARLVPKL' A
#
# COMPACT_ATOMS: atom_id res chain seq x y z
N PHE A 1 8.25 -7.92 9.91
CA PHE A 1 7.78 -6.56 9.56
C PHE A 1 8.70 -5.82 8.58
N ILE A 2 10.03 -6.03 8.60
CA ILE A 2 10.97 -5.55 7.54
C ILE A 2 10.81 -6.26 6.16
N ARG A 3 9.98 -7.30 6.05
CA ARG A 3 9.94 -8.20 4.87
C ARG A 3 9.32 -7.61 3.60
N PHE A 4 8.63 -6.47 3.71
CA PHE A 4 7.90 -5.87 2.58
C PHE A 4 8.35 -4.44 2.23
N ALA A 5 9.24 -3.83 3.03
CA ALA A 5 9.84 -2.56 2.68
C ALA A 5 10.63 -2.71 1.37
N GLY A 6 10.34 -1.87 0.38
CA GLY A 6 10.94 -1.93 -0.96
C GLY A 6 10.30 -2.93 -1.92
N ARG A 7 9.26 -3.68 -1.51
CA ARG A 7 8.50 -4.54 -2.43
C ARG A 7 7.39 -3.73 -3.10
N GLU A 8 7.19 -3.98 -4.39
CA GLU A 8 6.02 -3.48 -5.09
C GLU A 8 4.78 -4.30 -4.72
N ALA A 9 3.69 -3.61 -4.45
CA ALA A 9 2.43 -4.20 -4.07
C ALA A 9 1.27 -3.48 -4.75
N GLN A 10 0.26 -4.27 -5.11
CA GLN A 10 -1.06 -3.76 -5.44
C GLN A 10 -1.92 -3.81 -4.17
N VAL A 11 -2.44 -2.65 -3.77
CA VAL A 11 -3.33 -2.50 -2.61
C VAL A 11 -4.68 -1.98 -3.03
N ARG A 12 -5.73 -2.52 -2.42
CA ARG A 12 -7.11 -2.06 -2.53
C ARG A 12 -7.58 -1.62 -1.15
N LEU A 13 -8.07 -0.38 -1.07
CA LEU A 13 -8.66 0.18 0.13
C LEU A 13 -10.17 -0.05 0.17
N ARG A 14 -10.72 -0.19 1.38
CA ARG A 14 -12.16 -0.29 1.64
C ARG A 14 -12.86 1.01 1.23
N HIS A 15 -12.27 2.14 1.63
CA HIS A 15 -12.75 3.49 1.33
C HIS A 15 -11.90 4.14 0.23
N PRO A 16 -12.50 4.90 -0.70
CA PRO A 16 -11.74 5.62 -1.71
C PRO A 16 -10.94 6.76 -1.09
N VAL A 17 -9.68 6.88 -1.49
CA VAL A 17 -8.85 8.05 -1.21
C VAL A 17 -8.65 8.79 -2.53
N ASN A 18 -8.99 10.08 -2.56
CA ASN A 18 -8.93 10.89 -3.78
C ASN A 18 -9.66 10.25 -4.98
N GLY A 19 -10.82 9.65 -4.73
CA GLY A 19 -11.64 8.97 -5.76
C GLY A 19 -11.09 7.62 -6.25
N ARG A 20 -9.95 7.17 -5.72
CA ARG A 20 -9.30 5.90 -6.12
C ARG A 20 -9.27 4.93 -4.94
N ARG A 21 -9.55 3.65 -5.22
CA ARG A 21 -9.45 2.56 -4.21
C ARG A 21 -8.26 1.64 -4.47
N ASN A 22 -7.78 1.57 -5.70
CA ASN A 22 -6.69 0.70 -6.10
C ASN A 22 -5.43 1.52 -6.31
N PHE A 23 -4.35 1.10 -5.67
CA PHE A 23 -3.04 1.71 -5.78
C PHE A 23 -2.02 0.61 -6.08
N VAL A 24 -1.04 0.93 -6.92
CA VAL A 24 0.12 0.07 -7.20
C VAL A 24 1.34 0.91 -6.91
N GLY A 25 2.22 0.40 -6.06
CA GLY A 25 3.38 1.15 -5.61
C GLY A 25 4.29 0.34 -4.70
N VAL A 26 5.33 0.99 -4.19
CA VAL A 26 6.33 0.39 -3.32
C VAL A 26 5.93 0.61 -1.87
N LEU A 27 5.80 -0.48 -1.12
CA LEU A 27 5.59 -0.40 0.33
C LEU A 27 6.87 0.12 0.98
N ARG A 28 6.78 1.25 1.69
CA ARG A 28 7.92 1.86 2.40
C ARG A 28 8.10 1.28 3.80
N GLY A 29 6.99 0.94 4.45
CA GLY A 29 7.01 0.33 5.76
C GLY A 29 5.61 0.27 6.38
N VAL A 30 5.54 -0.42 7.51
CA VAL A 30 4.38 -0.44 8.39
C VAL A 30 4.87 -0.07 9.78
N SER A 31 4.27 0.96 10.38
CA SER A 31 4.56 1.39 11.75
C SER A 31 3.27 1.29 12.57
N GLY A 32 3.22 0.32 13.49
CA GLY A 32 1.98 -0.02 14.20
C GLY A 32 0.91 -0.48 13.20
N GLU A 33 -0.17 0.28 13.11
CA GLU A 33 -1.28 0.01 12.18
C GLU A 33 -1.19 0.79 10.86
N ARG A 34 -0.25 1.74 10.75
CA ARG A 34 -0.14 2.63 9.60
C ARG A 34 0.82 2.07 8.55
N VAL A 35 0.37 2.06 7.31
CA VAL A 35 1.12 1.62 6.12
C VAL A 35 1.45 2.83 5.25
N GLU A 36 2.68 2.89 4.75
CA GLU A 36 3.11 3.87 3.75
C GLU A 36 3.41 3.21 2.40
N LEU A 37 2.85 3.79 1.34
CA LEU A 37 3.01 3.36 -0.05
C LEU A 37 3.47 4.56 -0.89
N ASP A 38 4.61 4.44 -1.55
CA ASP A 38 5.01 5.34 -2.63
C ASP A 38 4.42 4.81 -3.94
N PHE A 39 3.57 5.59 -4.61
CA PHE A 39 2.96 5.26 -5.90
C PHE A 39 3.21 6.40 -6.89
N ASP A 40 2.90 6.19 -8.17
CA ASP A 40 3.18 7.16 -9.25
C ASP A 40 2.60 8.56 -8.99
N GLY A 41 1.48 8.65 -8.26
CA GLY A 41 0.84 9.91 -7.90
C GLY A 41 1.27 10.52 -6.57
N GLY A 42 2.33 10.01 -5.93
CA GLY A 42 2.87 10.52 -4.67
C GLY A 42 2.91 9.46 -3.56
N ARG A 43 2.77 9.91 -2.31
CA ARG A 43 2.78 9.02 -1.14
C ARG A 43 1.38 8.90 -0.56
N LEU A 44 0.98 7.66 -0.28
CA LEU A 44 -0.25 7.34 0.41
C LEU A 44 0.07 6.70 1.77
N ALA A 45 -0.47 7.27 2.83
CA ALA A 45 -0.44 6.67 4.16
C ALA A 45 -1.87 6.27 4.54
N PHE A 46 -2.06 5.03 4.96
CA PHE A 46 -3.38 4.47 5.31
C PHE A 46 -3.26 3.47 6.45
N GLU A 47 -4.35 3.25 7.18
CA GLU A 47 -4.40 2.26 8.26
C GLU A 47 -4.63 0.85 7.68
N LEU A 48 -4.05 -0.17 8.32
CA LEU A 48 -4.27 -1.58 7.99
C LEU A 48 -5.77 -1.94 8.04
N ALA A 49 -6.54 -1.29 8.91
CA ALA A 49 -7.99 -1.46 9.00
C ALA A 49 -8.70 -1.06 7.69
N ASP A 50 -8.19 -0.05 6.98
CA ASP A 50 -8.74 0.40 5.68
C ASP A 50 -8.29 -0.47 4.50
N LEU A 51 -7.36 -1.41 4.71
CA LEU A 51 -6.93 -2.34 3.69
C LEU A 51 -8.00 -3.42 3.45
N ASP A 52 -8.53 -3.46 2.23
CA ASP A 52 -9.44 -4.53 1.77
C ASP A 52 -8.63 -5.73 1.26
N ARG A 53 -7.59 -5.48 0.46
CA ARG A 53 -6.70 -6.51 -0.08
C ARG A 53 -5.33 -5.95 -0.42
N ALA A 54 -4.27 -6.71 -0.14
CA ALA A 54 -2.93 -6.45 -0.65
C ALA A 54 -2.36 -7.70 -1.34
N ARG A 55 -1.64 -7.48 -2.44
CA ARG A 55 -0.89 -8.51 -3.16
C ARG A 55 0.48 -7.97 -3.51
N LEU A 56 1.53 -8.73 -3.21
CA LEU A 56 2.86 -8.42 -3.72
C LEU A 56 2.88 -8.68 -5.22
N VAL A 57 3.47 -7.77 -5.98
CA VAL A 57 3.72 -7.98 -7.40
C VAL A 57 4.92 -8.92 -7.53
N PRO A 58 4.79 -10.09 -8.18
CA PRO A 58 5.93 -10.96 -8.44
C PRO A 58 6.92 -10.21 -9.33
N LYS A 59 8.17 -10.06 -8.89
CA LYS A 59 9.27 -9.69 -9.79
C LYS A 59 9.85 -11.00 -10.32
N LEU A 60 9.63 -11.24 -11.61
CA LEU A 60 10.27 -12.32 -12.39
C LEU A 60 11.76 -12.00 -12.57
#